data_AF-A0A182P8J0-F1
#
_entry.id   AF-A0A182P8J0-F1
#
_cell.length_a   1.000
_cell.length_b   1.000
_cell.length_c   1.000
_cell.angle_alpha   90.00
_cell.angle_beta   90.00
_cell.angle_gamma   90.00
#
_symmetry.space_group_name_H-M   'P 1'
#
loop_
_entity.id
_entity.type
_entity.pdbx_description
1 polymer ?
#
loop_
_entity_poly.entity_id
_entity_poly.type
_entity_poly.pdbx_seq_one_letter_code
_entity_poly.pdbx_strand_id
1 'polypeptide(L)'
;MAVVVLLQQLRSLRSWLLSSEHGFGDTLNAVFWVSCLLGLTYAQFRLLVQILLRSARVRAHQHGAIVYHLWNICFNACATSFLLLYQVVLIRPEVMRESAKLFPQYINAIFATPCDASKLEIVTVVLVAFRVFTTVRHLSRSDYSVAFSGALHAALLLGCCTLRLENYSILLNMYLAIYGVCAETILLLATRTTRPHWWTILALLKCSAWIHLFLYRLPFEFLIPTLYARRELLPLKVCYWLWYCSCVWNSPLLKLLYHKIYHLHPNDCAGGESACRCILSNDWQAFRHIRALKQAYLELQLLNARQDVHKYLANEQAAKAAFQTIKCVMTLKRKVKRMRENKEQGTSKEKQS
;
A
#
# COMPACT_ATOMS: atom_id res chain seq x y z
N MET A 1 -19.62 -29.92 7.10
CA MET A 1 -18.21 -29.95 7.55
C MET A 1 -17.66 -28.58 7.94
N ALA A 2 -17.73 -27.53 7.10
CA ALA A 2 -17.13 -26.22 7.40
C ALA A 2 -17.64 -25.55 8.70
N VAL A 3 -18.92 -25.69 9.03
CA VAL A 3 -19.52 -25.10 10.25
C VAL A 3 -19.05 -25.81 11.53
N VAL A 4 -18.84 -27.13 11.48
CA VAL A 4 -18.35 -27.92 12.63
C VAL A 4 -16.89 -27.57 12.91
N VAL A 5 -16.08 -27.42 11.86
CA VAL A 5 -14.70 -26.92 11.98
C VAL A 5 -14.70 -25.49 12.55
N LEU A 6 -15.57 -24.61 12.06
CA LEU A 6 -15.67 -23.23 12.57
C LEU A 6 -16.06 -23.17 14.06
N LEU A 7 -17.01 -24.01 14.48
CA LEU A 7 -17.44 -24.11 15.88
C LEU A 7 -16.35 -24.71 16.79
N GLN A 8 -15.60 -25.67 16.28
CA GLN A 8 -14.48 -26.28 17.00
C GLN A 8 -13.29 -25.31 17.14
N GLN A 9 -13.08 -24.44 16.15
CA GLN A 9 -12.07 -23.38 16.17
C GLN A 9 -12.49 -22.15 16.99
N LEU A 10 -13.79 -21.84 17.05
CA LEU A 10 -14.34 -20.86 18.00
C LEU A 10 -14.21 -21.36 19.45
N ARG A 11 -14.32 -22.68 19.67
CA ARG A 11 -14.00 -23.31 20.95
C ARG A 11 -12.52 -23.20 21.31
N SER A 12 -11.59 -23.31 20.35
CA SER A 12 -10.16 -23.10 20.63
C SER A 12 -9.83 -21.64 20.95
N LEU A 13 -10.50 -20.67 20.33
CA LEU A 13 -10.35 -19.25 20.70
C LEU A 13 -10.93 -18.95 22.09
N ARG A 14 -12.05 -19.59 22.45
CA ARG A 14 -12.63 -19.52 23.79
C ARG A 14 -11.72 -20.19 24.83
N SER A 15 -11.14 -21.35 24.54
CA SER A 15 -10.21 -22.03 25.46
C SER A 15 -8.91 -21.24 25.63
N TRP A 16 -8.42 -20.62 24.56
CA TRP A 16 -7.27 -19.71 24.63
C TRP A 16 -7.56 -18.49 25.53
N LEU A 17 -8.72 -17.84 25.37
CA LEU A 17 -9.14 -16.75 26.25
C LEU A 17 -9.27 -17.14 27.73
N LEU A 18 -9.40 -18.44 28.04
CA LEU A 18 -9.63 -18.98 29.38
C LEU A 18 -8.40 -19.65 30.00
N SER A 19 -7.33 -19.93 29.24
CA SER A 19 -6.10 -20.53 29.79
C SER A 19 -5.16 -19.46 30.34
N SER A 20 -4.38 -19.81 31.38
CA SER A 20 -3.38 -18.91 32.00
C SER A 20 -1.97 -19.11 31.44
N GLU A 21 -1.74 -20.18 30.69
CA GLU A 21 -0.49 -20.46 29.99
C GLU A 21 -0.80 -20.59 28.50
N HIS A 22 -0.02 -19.87 27.68
CA HIS A 22 -0.20 -19.79 26.24
C HIS A 22 1.12 -20.12 25.54
N GLY A 23 1.10 -21.16 24.71
CA GLY A 23 2.22 -21.44 23.82
C GLY A 23 2.28 -20.43 22.66
N PHE A 24 3.47 -20.20 22.09
CA PHE A 24 3.65 -19.34 20.92
C PHE A 24 2.74 -19.73 19.73
N GLY A 25 2.49 -21.04 19.56
CA GLY A 25 1.55 -21.55 18.55
C GLY A 25 0.10 -21.13 18.80
N ASP A 26 -0.32 -21.06 20.06
CA ASP A 26 -1.68 -20.65 20.42
C ASP A 26 -1.86 -19.14 20.22
N THR A 27 -0.83 -18.33 20.52
CA THR A 27 -0.83 -16.89 20.24
C THR A 27 -0.95 -16.59 18.76
N LEU A 28 -0.22 -17.33 17.90
CA LEU A 28 -0.34 -17.18 16.45
C LEU A 28 -1.75 -17.58 15.95
N ASN A 29 -2.31 -18.66 16.50
CA ASN A 29 -3.66 -19.08 16.16
C ASN A 29 -4.70 -18.02 16.60
N ALA A 30 -4.55 -17.46 17.79
CA ALA A 30 -5.40 -16.37 18.28
C ALA A 30 -5.28 -15.12 17.39
N VAL A 31 -4.06 -14.71 17.01
CA VAL A 31 -3.84 -13.61 16.06
C VAL A 31 -4.56 -13.87 14.74
N PHE A 32 -4.46 -15.07 14.18
CA PHE A 32 -5.13 -15.44 12.93
C PHE A 32 -6.66 -15.29 13.04
N TRP A 33 -7.28 -15.88 14.07
CA TRP A 33 -8.73 -15.81 14.23
C TRP A 33 -9.23 -14.40 14.53
N VAL A 34 -8.51 -13.63 15.35
CA VAL A 34 -8.84 -12.22 15.61
C VAL A 34 -8.68 -11.40 14.32
N SER A 35 -7.67 -11.66 13.48
CA SER A 35 -7.54 -11.04 12.17
C SER A 35 -8.73 -11.38 11.25
N CYS A 36 -9.20 -12.63 11.25
CA CYS A 36 -10.40 -13.03 10.50
C CYS A 36 -11.65 -12.32 11.02
N LEU A 37 -11.82 -12.22 12.35
CA LEU A 37 -12.93 -11.49 12.98
C LEU A 37 -12.89 -9.99 12.62
N LEU A 38 -11.70 -9.38 12.61
CA LEU A 38 -11.51 -8.01 12.14
C LEU A 38 -11.86 -7.86 10.65
N GLY A 39 -11.58 -8.86 9.82
CA GLY A 39 -12.01 -8.90 8.43
C GLY A 39 -13.54 -8.92 8.27
N LEU A 40 -14.23 -9.73 9.07
CA LEU A 40 -15.69 -9.80 9.08
C LEU A 40 -16.33 -8.49 9.57
N THR A 41 -15.82 -7.93 10.67
CA THR A 41 -16.31 -6.65 11.21
C THR A 41 -16.05 -5.51 10.23
N TYR A 42 -14.89 -5.51 9.54
CA TYR A 42 -14.62 -4.57 8.45
C TYR A 42 -15.60 -4.71 7.28
N ALA A 43 -15.96 -5.94 6.89
CA ALA A 43 -16.92 -6.17 5.82
C ALA A 43 -18.31 -5.60 6.17
N GLN A 44 -18.77 -5.82 7.40
CA GLN A 44 -20.02 -5.25 7.91
C GLN A 44 -19.96 -3.72 7.99
N PHE A 45 -18.88 -3.18 8.54
CA PHE A 45 -18.63 -1.75 8.60
C PHE A 45 -18.67 -1.11 7.21
N ARG A 46 -18.02 -1.73 6.22
CA ARG A 46 -18.03 -1.28 4.83
C ARG A 46 -19.43 -1.22 4.27
N LEU A 47 -20.27 -2.24 4.49
CA LEU A 47 -21.65 -2.26 4.00
C LEU A 47 -22.46 -1.10 4.61
N LEU A 48 -22.42 -0.94 5.93
CA LEU A 48 -23.13 0.12 6.64
C LEU A 48 -22.71 1.51 6.17
N VAL A 49 -21.40 1.77 6.09
CA VAL A 49 -20.89 3.07 5.65
C VAL A 49 -21.21 3.32 4.17
N GLN A 50 -21.18 2.29 3.31
CA GLN A 50 -21.58 2.46 1.90
C GLN A 50 -23.06 2.82 1.76
N ILE A 51 -23.95 2.24 2.58
CA ILE A 51 -25.37 2.61 2.61
C ILE A 51 -25.53 4.08 3.01
N LEU A 52 -24.84 4.51 4.06
CA LEU A 52 -24.83 5.91 4.51
C LEU A 52 -24.25 6.87 3.46
N LEU A 53 -23.18 6.48 2.77
CA LEU A 53 -22.59 7.30 1.71
C LEU A 53 -23.50 7.41 0.48
N ARG A 54 -24.28 6.37 0.18
CA ARG A 54 -25.30 6.39 -0.87
C ARG A 54 -26.46 7.31 -0.50
N SER A 55 -26.96 7.24 0.73
CA SER A 55 -28.02 8.15 1.19
C SER A 55 -27.55 9.61 1.21
N ALA A 56 -26.28 9.85 1.55
CA ALA A 56 -25.65 11.16 1.49
C ALA A 56 -25.24 11.63 0.08
N ARG A 57 -25.65 10.90 -0.99
CA ARG A 57 -25.36 11.23 -2.41
C ARG A 57 -23.88 11.43 -2.74
N VAL A 58 -22.98 10.74 -2.03
CA VAL A 58 -21.54 10.79 -2.31
C VAL A 58 -21.22 9.96 -3.54
N ARG A 59 -20.33 10.45 -4.42
CA ARG A 59 -19.92 9.73 -5.64
C ARG A 59 -19.33 8.35 -5.32
N ALA A 60 -19.76 7.32 -6.04
CA ALA A 60 -19.38 5.93 -5.81
C ALA A 60 -17.86 5.69 -5.81
N HIS A 61 -17.12 6.40 -6.67
CA HIS A 61 -15.66 6.26 -6.76
C HIS A 61 -14.92 6.67 -5.47
N GLN A 62 -15.53 7.51 -4.60
CA GLN A 62 -14.92 7.97 -3.35
C GLN A 62 -15.20 7.04 -2.17
N HIS A 63 -16.17 6.13 -2.29
CA HIS A 63 -16.62 5.29 -1.18
C HIS A 63 -15.50 4.43 -0.62
N GLY A 64 -14.66 3.84 -1.49
CA GLY A 64 -13.56 2.98 -1.07
C GLY A 64 -12.52 3.68 -0.18
N ALA A 65 -12.18 4.93 -0.51
CA ALA A 65 -11.22 5.74 0.25
C ALA A 65 -11.81 6.20 1.58
N ILE A 66 -13.04 6.70 1.55
CA ILE A 66 -13.73 7.17 2.76
C ILE A 66 -13.92 6.04 3.78
N VAL A 67 -14.41 4.88 3.33
CA VAL A 67 -14.59 3.71 4.21
C VAL A 67 -13.25 3.27 4.82
N TYR A 68 -12.18 3.28 4.04
CA TYR A 68 -10.85 2.89 4.52
C TYR A 68 -10.33 3.82 5.61
N HIS A 69 -10.35 5.13 5.35
CA HIS A 69 -9.88 6.11 6.34
C HIS A 69 -10.75 6.10 7.59
N LEU A 70 -12.08 6.02 7.45
CA LEU A 70 -12.98 5.98 8.58
C LEU A 70 -12.77 4.74 9.46
N TRP A 71 -12.56 3.57 8.85
CA TRP A 71 -12.23 2.34 9.58
C TRP A 71 -10.97 2.50 10.44
N ASN A 72 -9.90 3.03 9.84
CA ASN A 72 -8.64 3.24 10.54
C ASN A 72 -8.77 4.29 11.65
N ILE A 73 -9.53 5.37 11.43
CA ILE A 73 -9.82 6.38 12.45
C ILE A 73 -10.54 5.74 13.63
N CYS A 74 -11.62 5.00 13.38
CA CYS A 74 -12.39 4.33 14.43
C CYS A 74 -11.51 3.37 15.23
N PHE A 75 -10.75 2.51 14.57
CA PHE A 75 -9.88 1.56 15.27
C PHE A 75 -8.80 2.28 16.09
N ASN A 76 -8.08 3.25 15.51
CA ASN A 76 -7.02 3.97 16.20
C ASN A 76 -7.56 4.83 17.35
N ALA A 77 -8.77 5.40 17.22
CA ALA A 77 -9.43 6.13 18.30
C ALA A 77 -9.79 5.20 19.46
N CYS A 78 -10.42 4.06 19.17
CA CYS A 78 -10.72 3.04 20.17
C CYS A 78 -9.45 2.51 20.85
N ALA A 79 -8.39 2.24 20.07
CA ALA A 79 -7.10 1.82 20.60
C ALA A 79 -6.48 2.91 21.49
N THR A 80 -6.53 4.17 21.10
CA THR A 80 -6.03 5.29 21.91
C THR A 80 -6.77 5.39 23.24
N SER A 81 -8.11 5.37 23.21
CA SER A 81 -8.93 5.42 24.43
C SER A 81 -8.66 4.23 25.34
N PHE A 82 -8.59 3.02 24.78
CA PHE A 82 -8.31 1.81 25.54
C PHE A 82 -6.90 1.82 26.15
N LEU A 83 -5.86 2.13 25.37
CA LEU A 83 -4.47 2.15 25.84
C LEU A 83 -4.25 3.26 26.87
N LEU A 84 -4.91 4.41 26.72
CA LEU A 84 -4.86 5.48 27.71
C LEU A 84 -5.52 5.08 29.03
N LEU A 85 -6.70 4.46 28.97
CA LEU A 85 -7.35 3.90 30.17
C LEU A 85 -6.48 2.83 30.81
N TYR A 86 -5.91 1.92 30.02
CA TYR A 86 -5.01 0.87 30.48
C TYR A 86 -3.78 1.48 31.17
N GLN A 87 -3.17 2.51 30.58
CA GLN A 87 -2.00 3.17 31.14
C GLN A 87 -2.32 3.91 32.44
N VAL A 88 -3.45 4.62 32.51
CA VAL A 88 -3.86 5.38 33.71
C VAL A 88 -4.24 4.45 34.86
N VAL A 89 -4.96 3.36 34.58
CA VAL A 89 -5.55 2.48 35.61
C VAL A 89 -4.58 1.40 36.08
N LEU A 90 -3.76 0.83 35.18
CA LEU A 90 -2.92 -0.34 35.50
C LEU A 90 -1.44 0.03 35.63
N ILE A 91 -0.89 0.75 34.64
CA ILE A 91 0.56 1.00 34.58
C ILE A 91 0.99 2.10 35.55
N ARG A 92 0.34 3.27 35.49
CA ARG A 92 0.74 4.45 36.25
C ARG A 92 0.78 4.24 37.77
N PRO A 93 -0.19 3.58 38.43
CA PRO A 93 -0.10 3.33 39.86
C PRO A 93 1.03 2.39 40.24
N GLU A 94 1.36 1.41 39.39
CA GLU A 94 2.44 0.46 39.64
C GLU A 94 3.82 1.09 39.43
N VAL A 95 3.99 1.87 38.36
CA VAL A 95 5.22 2.64 38.12
C VAL A 95 5.47 3.63 39.26
N MET A 96 4.44 4.33 39.76
CA MET A 96 4.58 5.23 40.91
C MET A 96 4.95 4.48 42.19
N ARG A 97 4.41 3.27 42.39
CA ARG A 97 4.72 2.41 43.55
C ARG A 97 6.14 1.87 43.51
N GLU A 98 6.67 1.53 42.33
CA GLU A 98 8.05 1.07 42.13
C GLU A 98 9.06 2.22 42.17
N SER A 99 8.75 3.35 41.55
CA SER A 99 9.60 4.55 41.57
C SER A 99 9.73 5.17 42.96
N ALA A 100 8.73 4.97 43.84
CA ALA A 100 8.82 5.39 45.24
C ALA A 100 9.72 4.47 46.09
N LYS A 101 10.03 3.25 45.63
CA LYS A 101 10.84 2.27 46.37
C LYS A 101 12.30 2.22 45.92
N LEU A 102 12.63 2.64 44.69
CA LEU A 102 14.01 2.71 44.20
C LEU A 102 14.46 4.16 43.99
N PHE A 103 15.53 4.56 44.69
CA PHE A 103 16.30 5.77 44.38
C PHE A 103 16.83 5.74 42.92
N PRO A 104 17.13 6.90 42.30
CA PRO A 104 16.97 7.18 40.87
C PRO A 104 18.18 6.75 40.03
N GLN A 105 18.62 5.49 40.16
CA GLN A 105 19.61 4.95 39.23
C GLN A 105 18.91 4.53 37.94
N TYR A 106 18.74 5.47 37.00
CA TYR A 106 18.75 5.30 35.52
C TYR A 106 18.03 4.08 34.88
N ILE A 107 17.14 3.37 35.57
CA ILE A 107 16.22 2.44 34.94
C ILE A 107 15.15 3.33 34.32
N ASN A 108 15.32 3.64 33.03
CA ASN A 108 14.31 4.36 32.26
C ASN A 108 12.94 3.73 32.54
N ALA A 109 12.02 4.50 33.12
CA ALA A 109 10.69 4.03 33.53
C ALA A 109 9.89 3.38 32.38
N ILE A 110 10.32 3.60 31.14
CA ILE A 110 9.83 2.99 29.92
C ILE A 110 10.00 1.46 29.93
N PHE A 111 11.05 0.93 30.55
CA PHE A 111 11.29 -0.52 30.70
C PHE A 111 10.73 -1.10 32.00
N ALA A 112 9.96 -0.31 32.76
CA ALA A 112 9.25 -0.85 33.91
C ALA A 112 8.28 -1.95 33.46
N THR A 113 8.22 -3.03 34.23
CA THR A 113 7.38 -4.20 33.97
C THR A 113 6.24 -4.23 34.98
N PRO A 114 5.16 -3.45 34.78
CA PRO A 114 3.96 -3.59 35.57
C PRO A 114 3.32 -4.98 35.38
N CYS A 115 2.56 -5.41 36.39
CA CYS A 115 2.00 -6.73 36.61
C CYS A 115 0.84 -7.09 35.67
N ASP A 116 1.06 -8.06 34.78
CA ASP A 116 0.21 -9.23 34.46
C ASP A 116 0.44 -9.65 33.00
N ALA A 117 1.23 -10.71 32.80
CA ALA A 117 1.63 -11.17 31.47
C ALA A 117 0.43 -11.51 30.56
N SER A 118 -0.66 -12.03 31.13
CA SER A 118 -1.87 -12.41 30.39
C SER A 118 -2.62 -11.21 29.80
N LYS A 119 -2.65 -10.08 30.51
CA LYS A 119 -3.30 -8.85 30.01
C LYS A 119 -2.50 -8.25 28.85
N LEU A 120 -1.18 -8.16 29.00
CA LEU A 120 -0.28 -7.71 27.94
C LEU A 120 -0.43 -8.60 26.69
N GLU A 121 -0.53 -9.92 26.87
CA GLU A 121 -0.68 -10.87 25.76
C GLU A 121 -1.98 -10.63 24.99
N ILE A 122 -3.12 -10.48 25.67
CA ILE A 122 -4.42 -10.19 25.03
C ILE A 122 -4.34 -8.88 24.24
N VAL A 123 -3.82 -7.82 24.85
CA VAL A 123 -3.67 -6.51 24.18
C VAL A 123 -2.75 -6.62 22.96
N THR A 124 -1.64 -7.35 23.10
CA THR A 124 -0.70 -7.57 22.00
C THR A 124 -1.35 -8.34 20.85
N VAL A 125 -2.11 -9.40 21.14
CA VAL A 125 -2.81 -10.20 20.12
C VAL A 125 -3.78 -9.34 19.32
N VAL A 126 -4.56 -8.47 19.97
CA VAL A 126 -5.50 -7.58 19.27
C VAL A 126 -4.76 -6.57 18.37
N LEU A 127 -3.69 -5.96 18.88
CA LEU A 127 -2.89 -4.99 18.13
C LEU A 127 -2.18 -5.65 16.93
N VAL A 128 -1.56 -6.82 17.15
CA VAL A 128 -0.89 -7.60 16.10
C VAL A 128 -1.91 -8.06 15.06
N ALA A 129 -3.07 -8.57 15.48
CA ALA A 129 -4.12 -9.01 14.57
C ALA A 129 -4.62 -7.88 13.66
N PHE A 130 -4.74 -6.65 14.18
CA PHE A 130 -5.07 -5.48 13.37
C PHE A 130 -3.93 -5.11 12.39
N ARG A 131 -2.67 -5.22 12.82
CA ARG A 131 -1.52 -5.00 11.93
C ARG A 131 -1.43 -6.05 10.83
N VAL A 132 -1.69 -7.32 11.13
CA VAL A 132 -1.77 -8.39 10.13
C VAL A 132 -2.91 -8.13 9.14
N PHE A 133 -4.09 -7.75 9.62
CA PHE A 133 -5.21 -7.41 8.74
C PHE A 133 -4.88 -6.24 7.80
N THR A 134 -4.30 -5.17 8.33
CA THR A 134 -3.93 -3.98 7.53
C THR A 134 -2.79 -4.27 6.56
N THR A 135 -1.78 -5.07 6.94
CA THR A 135 -0.68 -5.48 6.05
C THR A 135 -1.15 -6.35 4.89
N VAL A 136 -1.99 -7.36 5.12
CA VAL A 136 -2.61 -8.17 4.06
C VAL A 136 -3.38 -7.29 3.08
N ARG A 137 -4.06 -6.27 3.59
CA ARG A 137 -4.78 -5.31 2.75
C ARG A 137 -3.85 -4.38 1.96
N HIS A 138 -2.71 -3.98 2.52
CA HIS A 138 -1.70 -3.23 1.77
C HIS A 138 -1.04 -4.10 0.70
N LEU A 139 -0.79 -5.39 0.99
CA LEU A 139 -0.30 -6.36 0.00
C LEU A 139 -1.29 -6.54 -1.15
N SER A 140 -2.59 -6.69 -0.86
CA SER A 140 -3.61 -6.79 -1.91
C SER A 140 -3.79 -5.51 -2.72
N ARG A 141 -3.32 -4.38 -2.19
CA ARG A 141 -3.23 -3.09 -2.90
C ARG A 141 -1.87 -2.83 -3.56
N SER A 142 -0.94 -3.79 -3.46
CA SER A 142 0.44 -3.68 -3.95
C SER A 142 1.23 -2.52 -3.34
N ASP A 143 0.95 -2.18 -2.08
CA ASP A 143 1.71 -1.20 -1.27
C ASP A 143 2.76 -1.93 -0.43
N TYR A 144 3.72 -2.58 -1.11
CA TYR A 144 4.69 -3.48 -0.47
C TYR A 144 5.52 -2.80 0.62
N SER A 145 5.93 -1.54 0.42
CA SER A 145 6.74 -0.80 1.40
C SER A 145 5.97 -0.54 2.71
N VAL A 146 4.68 -0.23 2.63
CA VAL A 146 3.82 -0.01 3.80
C VAL A 146 3.48 -1.35 4.47
N ALA A 147 3.23 -2.39 3.67
CA ALA A 147 3.02 -3.74 4.18
C ALA A 147 4.26 -4.27 4.93
N PHE A 148 5.46 -4.05 4.40
CA PHE A 148 6.72 -4.42 5.03
C PHE A 148 6.91 -3.69 6.37
N SER A 149 6.67 -2.37 6.41
CA SER A 149 6.70 -1.60 7.65
C SER A 149 5.71 -2.14 8.70
N GLY A 150 4.49 -2.50 8.28
CA GLY A 150 3.49 -3.07 9.18
C GLY A 150 3.86 -4.46 9.70
N ALA A 151 4.52 -5.29 8.89
CA ALA A 151 5.03 -6.61 9.31
C ALA A 151 6.17 -6.46 10.33
N LEU A 152 7.09 -5.53 10.11
CA LEU A 152 8.14 -5.19 11.07
C LEU A 152 7.56 -4.67 12.39
N HIS A 153 6.51 -3.85 12.34
CA HIS A 153 5.81 -3.40 13.54
C HIS A 153 5.17 -4.57 14.30
N ALA A 154 4.52 -5.51 13.61
CA ALA A 154 3.96 -6.70 14.24
C ALA A 154 5.05 -7.57 14.90
N ALA A 155 6.20 -7.74 14.24
CA ALA A 155 7.35 -8.41 14.82
C ALA A 155 7.90 -7.69 16.06
N LEU A 156 7.94 -6.35 16.04
CA LEU A 156 8.33 -5.53 17.19
C LEU A 156 7.38 -5.74 18.38
N LEU A 157 6.06 -5.79 18.14
CA LEU A 157 5.07 -6.03 19.20
C LEU A 157 5.21 -7.42 19.82
N LEU A 158 5.41 -8.45 19.00
CA LEU A 158 5.67 -9.80 19.50
C LEU A 158 6.97 -9.83 20.31
N GLY A 159 8.02 -9.14 19.83
CA GLY A 159 9.26 -8.93 20.57
C GLY A 159 9.03 -8.30 21.95
N CYS A 160 8.27 -7.20 22.02
CA CYS A 160 7.90 -6.57 23.29
C CYS A 160 7.14 -7.52 24.22
N CYS A 161 6.24 -8.35 23.70
CA CYS A 161 5.49 -9.33 24.49
C CYS A 161 6.41 -10.42 25.05
N THR A 162 7.30 -10.98 24.24
CA THR A 162 8.27 -12.00 24.69
C THR A 162 9.22 -11.47 25.76
N LEU A 163 9.62 -10.20 25.64
CA LEU A 163 10.51 -9.52 26.58
C LEU A 163 9.76 -8.86 27.75
N ARG A 164 8.43 -9.04 27.84
CA ARG A 164 7.55 -8.47 28.87
C ARG A 164 7.65 -6.95 29.03
N LEU A 165 7.89 -6.25 27.91
CA LEU A 165 8.03 -4.79 27.86
C LEU A 165 6.68 -4.11 27.72
N GLU A 166 5.87 -4.20 28.77
CA GLU A 166 4.49 -3.72 28.78
C GLU A 166 4.38 -2.21 28.58
N ASN A 167 5.03 -1.43 29.45
CA ASN A 167 4.96 0.03 29.40
C ASN A 167 5.52 0.58 28.08
N TYR A 168 6.63 0.02 27.60
CA TYR A 168 7.21 0.32 26.29
C TYR A 168 6.21 0.07 25.16
N SER A 169 5.61 -1.12 25.11
CA SER A 169 4.67 -1.50 24.05
C SER A 169 3.45 -0.60 24.04
N ILE A 170 2.84 -0.37 25.19
CA ILE A 170 1.59 0.39 25.30
C ILE A 170 1.81 1.86 24.95
N LEU A 171 2.88 2.48 25.48
CA LEU A 171 3.19 3.87 25.18
C LEU A 171 3.53 4.08 23.70
N LEU A 172 4.32 3.17 23.10
CA LEU A 172 4.64 3.21 21.67
C LEU A 172 3.37 3.13 20.81
N ASN A 173 2.49 2.16 21.10
CA ASN A 173 1.23 2.01 20.36
C ASN A 173 0.27 3.18 20.59
N MET A 174 0.26 3.78 21.78
CA MET A 174 -0.56 4.95 22.06
C MET A 174 -0.14 6.13 21.16
N TYR A 175 1.16 6.43 21.07
CA TYR A 175 1.65 7.49 20.19
C TYR A 175 1.36 7.20 18.71
N LEU A 176 1.54 5.96 18.27
CA LEU A 176 1.23 5.55 16.91
C LEU A 176 -0.27 5.60 16.60
N ALA A 177 -1.13 5.26 17.56
CA ALA A 177 -2.58 5.34 17.41
C ALA A 177 -3.05 6.78 17.32
N ILE A 178 -2.55 7.68 18.18
CA ILE A 178 -2.84 9.13 18.11
C ILE A 178 -2.42 9.69 16.75
N TYR A 179 -1.19 9.39 16.31
CA TYR A 179 -0.73 9.79 14.99
C TYR A 179 -1.60 9.19 13.87
N GLY A 180 -2.03 7.94 14.01
CA GLY A 180 -2.93 7.28 13.07
C GLY A 180 -4.27 8.00 12.94
N VAL A 181 -4.88 8.42 14.04
CA VAL A 181 -6.11 9.24 14.02
C VAL A 181 -5.86 10.56 13.30
N CYS A 182 -4.81 11.31 13.68
CA CYS A 182 -4.48 12.59 13.04
C CYS A 182 -4.17 12.44 11.55
N ALA A 183 -3.36 11.46 11.16
CA ALA A 183 -2.95 11.26 9.78
C ALA A 183 -4.12 10.83 8.88
N GLU A 184 -4.97 9.92 9.36
CA GLU A 184 -6.12 9.42 8.59
C GLU A 184 -7.25 10.46 8.53
N THR A 185 -7.45 11.27 9.58
CA THR A 185 -8.39 12.42 9.53
C THR A 185 -7.95 13.49 8.53
N ILE A 186 -6.65 13.82 8.49
CA ILE A 186 -6.08 14.73 7.48
C ILE A 186 -6.30 14.19 6.07
N LEU A 187 -6.04 12.89 5.84
CA LEU A 187 -6.28 12.26 4.54
C LEU A 187 -7.77 12.27 4.17
N LEU A 188 -8.66 11.98 5.11
CA LEU A 188 -10.10 12.05 4.89
C LEU A 188 -10.55 13.48 4.51
N LEU A 189 -10.06 14.51 5.20
CA LEU A 189 -10.32 15.92 4.87
C LEU A 189 -9.77 16.30 3.49
N ALA A 190 -8.60 15.78 3.12
CA ALA A 190 -7.99 16.00 1.81
C ALA A 190 -8.86 15.43 0.68
N THR A 191 -9.53 14.29 0.88
CA THR A 191 -10.43 13.71 -0.14
C THR A 191 -11.67 14.56 -0.44
N ARG A 192 -12.08 15.44 0.49
CA ARG A 192 -13.25 16.33 0.34
C ARG A 192 -12.89 17.71 -0.20
N THR A 193 -11.63 18.10 -0.06
CA THR A 193 -11.16 19.43 -0.41
C THR A 193 -10.89 19.55 -1.90
N THR A 194 -11.47 20.56 -2.55
CA THR A 194 -11.19 20.91 -3.95
C THR A 194 -10.30 22.16 -4.11
N ARG A 195 -10.10 22.92 -3.03
CA ARG A 195 -9.36 24.20 -3.05
C ARG A 195 -7.85 23.98 -2.83
N PRO A 196 -6.98 24.62 -3.64
CA PRO A 196 -5.53 24.39 -3.59
C PRO A 196 -4.87 24.83 -2.27
N HIS A 197 -5.27 25.98 -1.71
CA HIS A 197 -4.72 26.48 -0.43
C HIS A 197 -4.97 25.54 0.76
N TRP A 198 -6.05 24.77 0.71
CA TRP A 198 -6.35 23.79 1.75
C TRP A 198 -5.48 22.53 1.60
N TRP A 199 -5.07 22.15 0.39
CA TRP A 199 -4.10 21.06 0.21
C TRP A 199 -2.72 21.40 0.77
N THR A 200 -2.25 22.64 0.61
CA THR A 200 -0.99 23.07 1.23
C THR A 200 -1.07 23.00 2.75
N ILE A 201 -2.15 23.51 3.36
CA ILE A 201 -2.34 23.46 4.82
C ILE A 201 -2.39 22.01 5.32
N LEU A 202 -3.18 21.14 4.67
CA LEU A 202 -3.31 19.73 5.07
C LEU A 202 -2.00 18.95 4.86
N ALA A 203 -1.25 19.23 3.79
CA ALA A 203 0.06 18.61 3.56
C ALA A 203 1.07 19.04 4.63
N LEU A 204 1.10 20.34 4.97
CA LEU A 204 1.93 20.87 6.05
C LEU A 204 1.57 20.23 7.39
N LEU A 205 0.29 20.09 7.70
CA LEU A 205 -0.17 19.45 8.94
C LEU A 205 0.21 17.96 8.99
N LYS A 206 0.13 17.25 7.87
CA LYS A 206 0.58 15.84 7.78
C LYS A 206 2.09 15.73 7.99
N CYS A 207 2.86 16.62 7.37
CA CYS A 207 4.32 16.67 7.52
C CYS A 207 4.72 17.03 8.94
N SER A 208 4.08 18.04 9.56
CA SER A 208 4.40 18.46 10.93
C SER A 208 4.05 17.36 11.94
N ALA A 209 2.90 16.70 11.79
CA ALA A 209 2.54 15.54 12.61
C ALA A 209 3.56 14.40 12.47
N TRP A 210 4.05 14.14 11.25
CA TRP A 210 5.07 13.13 11.01
C TRP A 210 6.41 13.52 11.63
N ILE A 211 6.87 14.76 11.45
CA ILE A 211 8.12 15.27 12.06
C ILE A 211 8.04 15.18 13.58
N HIS A 212 6.93 15.62 14.18
CA HIS A 212 6.76 15.59 15.62
C HIS A 212 6.84 14.17 16.19
N LEU A 213 6.20 13.20 15.54
CA LEU A 213 6.25 11.82 16.00
C LEU A 213 7.61 11.16 15.69
N PHE A 214 8.04 11.17 14.43
CA PHE A 214 9.15 10.35 13.96
C PHE A 214 10.52 10.99 14.12
N LEU A 215 10.64 12.33 14.13
CA LEU A 215 11.94 13.00 14.34
C LEU A 215 12.13 13.51 15.76
N TYR A 216 11.04 13.74 16.50
CA TYR A 216 11.10 14.23 17.87
C TYR A 216 10.72 13.13 18.88
N ARG A 217 9.46 12.72 19.00
CA ARG A 217 9.04 11.78 20.07
C ARG A 217 9.73 10.42 20.01
N LEU A 218 9.66 9.72 18.88
CA LEU A 218 10.18 8.36 18.74
C LEU A 218 11.70 8.26 18.95
N PRO A 219 12.54 9.19 18.43
CA PRO A 219 13.97 9.14 18.68
C PRO A 219 14.34 9.38 20.15
N PHE A 220 13.76 10.41 20.78
CA PHE A 220 14.14 10.82 22.12
C PHE A 220 13.53 9.94 23.22
N GLU A 221 12.29 9.48 23.06
CA GLU A 221 11.61 8.68 24.08
C GLU A 221 11.82 7.17 23.90
N PHE A 222 12.11 6.68 22.69
CA PHE A 222 12.22 5.25 22.45
C PHE A 222 13.58 4.86 21.88
N LEU A 223 14.02 5.44 20.76
CA LEU A 223 15.23 5.00 20.07
C LEU A 223 16.47 5.14 20.96
N ILE A 224 16.71 6.32 21.53
CA ILE A 224 17.85 6.60 22.40
C ILE A 224 17.81 5.68 23.63
N PRO A 225 16.73 5.62 24.43
CA PRO A 225 16.61 4.67 25.54
C PRO A 225 16.83 3.22 25.14
N THR A 226 16.34 2.79 23.98
CA THR A 226 16.48 1.42 23.46
C THR A 226 17.94 1.12 23.08
N LEU A 227 18.66 2.09 22.49
CA LEU A 227 20.08 1.93 22.17
C LEU A 227 20.95 1.79 23.42
N TYR A 228 20.67 2.58 24.46
CA TYR A 228 21.39 2.55 25.75
C TYR A 228 20.92 1.42 26.69
N ALA A 229 19.88 0.68 26.34
CA ALA A 229 19.38 -0.43 27.14
C ALA A 229 20.36 -1.63 27.17
N ARG A 230 20.12 -2.58 28.08
CA ARG A 230 20.94 -3.79 28.29
C ARG A 230 21.18 -4.58 27.00
N ARG A 231 22.31 -5.30 26.92
CA ARG A 231 22.70 -6.12 25.74
C ARG A 231 21.67 -7.21 25.41
N GLU A 232 20.96 -7.72 26.40
CA GLU A 232 19.92 -8.75 26.25
C GLU A 232 18.73 -8.31 25.37
N LEU A 233 18.55 -7.00 25.15
CA LEU A 233 17.50 -6.43 24.31
C LEU A 233 17.91 -6.26 22.84
N LEU A 234 19.03 -6.85 22.41
CA LEU A 234 19.52 -6.78 21.02
C LEU A 234 18.45 -7.10 19.95
N PRO A 235 17.62 -8.15 20.06
CA PRO A 235 16.57 -8.40 19.06
C PRO A 235 15.56 -7.25 18.98
N LEU A 236 15.21 -6.65 20.11
CA LEU A 236 14.32 -5.47 20.14
C LEU A 236 14.98 -4.27 19.45
N LYS A 237 16.27 -4.01 19.69
CA LYS A 237 17.01 -2.92 19.06
C LYS A 237 17.01 -3.05 17.54
N VAL A 238 17.29 -4.25 17.03
CA VAL A 238 17.31 -4.53 15.59
C VAL A 238 15.92 -4.38 14.98
N CYS A 239 14.89 -4.99 15.59
CA CYS A 239 13.51 -4.88 15.11
C CYS A 239 13.01 -3.43 15.11
N TYR A 240 13.28 -2.67 16.18
CA TYR A 240 12.88 -1.27 16.29
C TYR A 240 13.58 -0.43 15.23
N TRP A 241 14.89 -0.61 15.04
CA TRP A 241 15.67 0.15 14.06
C TRP A 241 15.21 -0.14 12.63
N LEU A 242 15.03 -1.41 12.27
CA LEU A 242 14.51 -1.81 10.95
C LEU A 242 13.11 -1.22 10.70
N TRP A 243 12.22 -1.32 11.69
CA TRP A 243 10.89 -0.74 11.60
C TRP A 243 10.93 0.79 11.44
N TYR A 244 11.76 1.47 12.25
CA TYR A 244 11.93 2.91 12.20
C TYR A 244 12.49 3.38 10.85
N CYS A 245 13.53 2.74 10.33
CA CYS A 245 14.07 3.02 8.99
C CYS A 245 13.02 2.81 7.89
N SER A 246 12.20 1.76 8.01
CA SER A 246 11.09 1.54 7.08
C SER A 246 10.02 2.64 7.17
N CYS A 247 9.75 3.19 8.35
CA CYS A 247 8.86 4.34 8.53
C CYS A 247 9.42 5.63 7.91
N VAL A 248 10.73 5.87 8.03
CA VAL A 248 11.43 6.99 7.36
C VAL A 248 11.39 6.83 5.85
N TRP A 249 11.56 5.60 5.34
CA TRP A 249 11.43 5.29 3.91
C TRP A 249 10.01 5.56 3.37
N ASN A 250 8.98 5.38 4.19
CA ASN A 250 7.59 5.68 3.83
C ASN A 250 7.15 7.13 4.15
N SER A 251 8.09 8.02 4.50
CA SER A 251 7.78 9.36 4.99
C SER A 251 7.19 10.29 3.92
N PRO A 252 6.33 11.26 4.32
CA PRO A 252 5.83 12.28 3.40
C PRO A 252 6.94 13.20 2.88
N LEU A 253 8.03 13.38 3.66
CA LEU A 253 9.19 14.17 3.24
C LEU A 253 9.93 13.49 2.08
N LEU A 254 10.15 12.18 2.17
CA LEU A 254 10.80 11.44 1.11
C LEU A 254 9.95 11.43 -0.16
N LYS A 255 8.62 11.32 -0.04
CA LYS A 255 7.69 11.49 -1.18
C LYS A 255 7.83 12.87 -1.84
N LEU A 256 7.99 13.94 -1.06
CA LEU A 256 8.22 15.28 -1.60
C LEU A 256 9.57 15.39 -2.33
N LEU A 257 10.62 14.80 -1.77
CA LEU A 257 11.95 14.74 -2.41
C LEU A 257 11.90 13.95 -3.72
N TYR A 258 11.27 12.78 -3.72
CA TYR A 258 11.09 11.97 -4.93
C TYR A 258 10.31 12.72 -5.99
N HIS A 259 9.23 13.41 -5.61
CA HIS A 259 8.48 14.26 -6.54
C HIS A 259 9.37 15.37 -7.11
N LYS A 260 10.19 16.06 -6.30
CA LYS A 260 11.05 17.14 -6.80
C LYS A 260 12.17 16.65 -7.73
N ILE A 261 12.71 15.46 -7.49
CA ILE A 261 13.87 14.94 -8.23
C ILE A 261 13.46 14.22 -9.51
N TYR A 262 12.37 13.43 -9.47
CA TYR A 262 12.04 12.49 -10.54
C TYR A 262 10.76 12.84 -11.32
N HIS A 263 10.03 13.88 -10.92
CA HIS A 263 8.79 14.26 -11.61
C HIS A 263 9.09 15.23 -12.76
N LEU A 264 9.17 14.68 -13.97
CA LEU A 264 9.39 15.43 -15.21
C LEU A 264 8.06 15.81 -15.89
N HIS A 265 7.01 15.01 -15.73
CA HIS A 265 5.69 15.26 -16.31
C HIS A 265 4.52 15.12 -15.31
N PRO A 266 3.44 15.91 -15.47
CA PRO A 266 2.27 15.92 -14.58
C PRO A 266 1.48 14.61 -14.52
N ASN A 267 1.80 13.61 -15.35
CA ASN A 267 1.17 12.30 -15.32
C ASN A 267 2.02 11.25 -14.59
N ASP A 268 3.20 11.62 -14.08
CA ASP A 268 4.15 10.66 -13.52
C ASP A 268 3.84 10.28 -12.06
N CYS A 269 3.09 11.13 -11.33
CA CYS A 269 2.66 10.86 -9.96
C CYS A 269 1.17 11.14 -9.72
N ALA A 270 0.60 10.54 -8.67
CA ALA A 270 -0.81 10.73 -8.29
C ALA A 270 -1.15 12.16 -7.85
N GLY A 271 -0.13 12.97 -7.51
CA GLY A 271 -0.29 14.39 -7.19
C GLY A 271 -0.55 15.29 -8.40
N GLY A 272 -0.33 14.79 -9.61
CA GLY A 272 -0.32 15.61 -10.81
C GLY A 272 0.75 16.69 -10.74
N GLU A 273 0.37 17.92 -11.06
CA GLU A 273 1.23 19.11 -10.96
C GLU A 273 1.52 19.58 -9.53
N SER A 274 0.85 19.01 -8.51
CA SER A 274 0.97 19.49 -7.13
C SER A 274 1.66 18.47 -6.22
N ALA A 275 2.83 18.85 -5.71
CA ALA A 275 3.54 18.10 -4.67
C ALA A 275 2.69 17.88 -3.41
N CYS A 276 1.81 18.83 -3.05
CA CYS A 276 0.92 18.72 -1.89
C CYS A 276 -0.13 17.62 -2.10
N ARG A 277 -0.66 17.49 -3.32
CA ARG A 277 -1.54 16.36 -3.66
C ARG A 277 -0.78 15.04 -3.66
N CYS A 278 0.50 15.01 -4.02
CA CYS A 278 1.32 13.79 -3.94
C CYS A 278 1.51 13.32 -2.48
N ILE A 279 1.63 14.25 -1.53
CA ILE A 279 1.73 13.94 -0.09
C ILE A 279 0.40 13.44 0.48
N LEU A 280 -0.71 14.02 0.01
CA LEU A 280 -2.07 13.75 0.49
C LEU A 280 -2.78 12.61 -0.25
N SER A 281 -2.22 12.14 -1.36
CA SER A 281 -2.68 10.93 -2.04
C SER A 281 -1.85 9.75 -1.56
N ASN A 282 -2.55 8.71 -1.13
CA ASN A 282 -1.96 7.38 -1.20
C ASN A 282 -2.00 7.00 -2.69
N ASP A 283 -0.97 6.38 -3.26
CA ASP A 283 -0.97 6.05 -4.69
C ASP A 283 -1.96 4.90 -4.96
N TRP A 284 -3.23 5.25 -5.17
CA TRP A 284 -4.31 4.27 -5.28
C TRP A 284 -4.20 3.47 -6.59
N GLN A 285 -4.54 2.18 -6.51
CA GLN A 285 -4.73 1.24 -7.62
C GLN A 285 -5.45 1.85 -8.84
N ALA A 286 -6.35 2.81 -8.65
CA ALA A 286 -7.01 3.52 -9.75
C ALA A 286 -6.03 4.34 -10.60
N PHE A 287 -5.06 5.03 -10.01
CA PHE A 287 -4.03 5.77 -10.75
C PHE A 287 -3.08 4.80 -11.46
N ARG A 288 -2.68 3.69 -10.82
CA ARG A 288 -1.86 2.65 -11.49
C ARG A 288 -2.62 1.97 -12.62
N HIS A 289 -3.90 1.66 -12.41
CA HIS A 289 -4.76 1.09 -13.44
C HIS A 289 -4.95 2.07 -14.59
N ILE A 290 -5.24 3.34 -14.32
CA ILE A 290 -5.36 4.38 -15.35
C ILE A 290 -4.02 4.59 -16.08
N ARG A 291 -2.89 4.57 -15.37
CA ARG A 291 -1.55 4.65 -15.97
C ARG A 291 -1.26 3.44 -16.85
N ALA A 292 -1.51 2.23 -16.36
CA ALA A 292 -1.35 0.99 -17.11
C ALA A 292 -2.27 0.97 -18.34
N LEU A 293 -3.50 1.45 -18.22
CA LEU A 293 -4.47 1.53 -19.32
C LEU A 293 -4.08 2.59 -20.34
N LYS A 294 -3.56 3.74 -19.89
CA LYS A 294 -3.00 4.79 -20.77
C LYS A 294 -1.75 4.29 -21.49
N GLN A 295 -0.89 3.55 -20.80
CA GLN A 295 0.31 2.96 -21.39
C GLN A 295 -0.05 1.88 -22.42
N ALA A 296 -0.97 0.97 -22.07
CA ALA A 296 -1.51 -0.02 -23.00
C ALA A 296 -2.19 0.63 -24.21
N TYR A 297 -2.92 1.74 -24.01
CA TYR A 297 -3.53 2.50 -25.10
C TYR A 297 -2.48 3.15 -26.01
N LEU A 298 -1.43 3.75 -25.46
CA LEU A 298 -0.32 4.32 -26.25
C LEU A 298 0.46 3.22 -26.99
N GLU A 299 0.68 2.06 -26.38
CA GLU A 299 1.28 0.90 -27.02
C GLU A 299 0.40 0.39 -28.18
N LEU A 300 -0.92 0.33 -28.00
CA LEU A 300 -1.87 -0.02 -29.06
C LEU A 300 -1.86 1.02 -30.20
N GLN A 301 -1.80 2.32 -29.89
CA GLN A 301 -1.69 3.35 -30.92
C GLN A 301 -0.38 3.23 -31.70
N LEU A 302 0.74 2.95 -31.02
CA LEU A 302 2.03 2.71 -31.67
C LEU A 302 2.02 1.44 -32.54
N LEU A 303 1.38 0.36 -32.08
CA LEU A 303 1.23 -0.87 -32.86
C LEU A 303 0.35 -0.65 -34.10
N ASN A 304 -0.76 0.09 -33.97
CA ASN A 304 -1.60 0.47 -35.11
C ASN A 304 -0.84 1.35 -36.10
N ALA A 305 -0.12 2.37 -35.62
CA ALA A 305 0.71 3.22 -36.47
C ALA A 305 1.79 2.40 -37.22
N ARG A 306 2.42 1.42 -36.56
CA ARG A 306 3.37 0.50 -37.21
C ARG A 306 2.70 -0.42 -38.24
N GLN A 307 1.49 -0.91 -37.96
CA GLN A 307 0.74 -1.73 -38.92
C GLN A 307 0.30 -0.92 -40.15
N ASP A 308 -0.12 0.33 -39.97
CA ASP A 308 -0.51 1.21 -41.07
C ASP A 308 0.68 1.55 -41.98
N VAL A 309 1.86 1.79 -41.39
CA VAL A 309 3.12 1.96 -42.14
C VAL A 309 3.46 0.68 -42.92
N HIS A 310 3.29 -0.50 -42.30
CA HIS A 310 3.54 -1.77 -42.99
C HIS A 310 2.55 -2.06 -44.12
N LYS A 311 1.26 -1.74 -43.95
CA LYS A 311 0.24 -1.85 -45.00
C LYS A 311 0.52 -0.91 -46.16
N TYR A 312 0.94 0.32 -45.87
CA TYR A 312 1.33 1.28 -46.90
C TYR A 312 2.52 0.79 -47.73
N LEU A 313 3.58 0.30 -47.08
CA LEU A 313 4.76 -0.28 -47.75
C LEU A 313 4.40 -1.53 -48.58
N ALA A 314 3.53 -2.41 -48.08
CA ALA A 314 3.10 -3.61 -48.79
C ALA A 314 2.24 -3.27 -50.03
N ASN A 315 1.35 -2.28 -49.93
CA ASN A 315 0.57 -1.80 -51.08
C ASN A 315 1.45 -1.13 -52.14
N GLU A 316 2.48 -0.39 -51.73
CA GLU A 316 3.42 0.23 -52.67
C GLU A 316 4.27 -0.81 -53.42
N GLN A 317 4.69 -1.88 -52.73
CA GLN A 317 5.38 -3.02 -53.36
C GLN A 317 4.47 -3.82 -54.29
N ALA A 318 3.21 -4.06 -53.91
CA ALA A 318 2.22 -4.73 -54.76
C ALA A 318 1.90 -3.91 -56.03
N ALA A 319 1.78 -2.58 -55.90
CA ALA A 319 1.59 -1.67 -57.03
C ALA A 319 2.80 -1.67 -57.99
N LYS A 320 4.03 -1.65 -57.45
CA LYS A 320 5.27 -1.76 -58.26
C LYS A 320 5.37 -3.11 -58.99
N ALA A 321 5.01 -4.21 -58.33
CA ALA A 321 4.97 -5.53 -58.94
C ALA A 321 3.94 -5.60 -60.08
N ALA A 322 2.70 -5.14 -59.85
CA ALA A 322 1.66 -5.09 -60.86
C ALA A 322 2.06 -4.24 -62.08
N PHE A 323 2.72 -3.10 -61.86
CA PHE A 323 3.21 -2.25 -62.93
C PHE A 323 4.31 -2.93 -63.77
N GLN A 324 5.22 -3.66 -63.14
CA GLN A 324 6.23 -4.46 -63.84
C GLN A 324 5.61 -5.60 -64.65
N THR A 325 4.57 -6.27 -64.12
CA THR A 325 3.83 -7.31 -64.84
C THR A 325 3.12 -6.73 -66.06
N ILE A 326 2.45 -5.58 -65.94
CA ILE A 326 1.81 -4.88 -67.07
C ILE A 326 2.84 -4.53 -68.14
N LYS A 327 4.03 -4.05 -67.74
CA LYS A 327 5.12 -3.75 -68.66
C LYS A 327 5.60 -5.00 -69.40
N CYS A 328 5.77 -6.12 -68.69
CA CYS A 328 6.13 -7.40 -69.31
C CYS A 328 5.06 -7.93 -70.27
N VAL A 329 3.78 -7.81 -69.92
CA VAL A 329 2.66 -8.23 -70.80
C VAL A 329 2.62 -7.35 -72.06
N MET A 330 2.84 -6.04 -71.93
CA MET A 330 2.91 -5.12 -73.07
C MET A 330 4.11 -5.41 -73.98
N THR A 331 5.28 -5.74 -73.44
CA THR A 331 6.44 -6.12 -74.26
C THR A 331 6.22 -7.47 -74.93
N LEU A 332 5.58 -8.43 -74.26
CA LEU A 332 5.18 -9.71 -74.85
C LEU A 332 4.19 -9.52 -76.00
N LYS A 333 3.17 -8.69 -75.81
CA LYS A 333 2.18 -8.35 -76.85
C LYS A 333 2.85 -7.70 -78.07
N ARG A 334 3.81 -6.78 -77.85
CA ARG A 334 4.60 -6.17 -78.92
C ARG A 334 5.54 -7.16 -79.62
N LYS A 335 6.06 -8.16 -78.90
CA LYS A 335 6.91 -9.22 -79.46
C LYS A 335 6.09 -10.21 -80.30
N VAL A 336 4.92 -10.61 -79.82
CA VAL A 336 3.97 -11.46 -80.55
C VAL A 336 3.45 -10.77 -81.82
N LYS A 337 3.14 -9.47 -81.74
CA LYS A 337 2.76 -8.67 -82.92
C LYS A 337 3.87 -8.67 -83.98
N ARG A 338 5.12 -8.39 -83.58
CA ARG A 338 6.29 -8.45 -84.50
C ARG A 338 6.52 -9.85 -85.07
N MET A 339 6.34 -10.91 -84.29
CA MET A 339 6.45 -12.30 -84.78
C MET A 339 5.36 -12.63 -85.82
N ARG A 340 4.15 -12.09 -85.65
CA ARG A 340 3.05 -12.25 -86.59
C ARG A 340 3.31 -11.50 -87.91
N GLU A 341 3.75 -10.25 -87.81
CA GLU A 341 4.16 -9.43 -88.98
C GLU A 341 5.33 -10.07 -89.74
N ASN A 342 6.33 -10.62 -89.04
CA ASN A 342 7.44 -11.35 -89.67
C ASN A 342 7.00 -12.67 -90.34
N LYS A 343 6.01 -13.38 -89.77
CA LYS A 343 5.42 -14.58 -90.40
C LYS A 343 4.66 -14.24 -91.67
N GLU A 344 3.87 -13.16 -91.65
CA GLU A 344 3.11 -12.69 -92.80
C GLU A 344 4.05 -12.22 -93.93
N GLN A 345 5.19 -11.60 -93.61
CA GLN A 345 6.25 -11.25 -94.57
C GLN A 345 7.03 -12.46 -95.12
N GLY A 346 7.16 -13.55 -94.34
CA GLY A 346 7.76 -14.80 -94.81
C GLY A 346 6.88 -15.51 -95.85
N THR A 347 5.56 -15.55 -95.60
CA THR A 347 4.59 -16.18 -96.51
C THR A 347 4.33 -15.39 -97.80
N SER A 348 4.59 -14.07 -97.81
CA SER A 348 4.49 -13.27 -99.03
C SER A 348 5.73 -13.39 -99.92
N LYS A 349 6.91 -13.69 -99.34
CA LYS A 349 8.12 -14.04 -100.11
C LYS A 349 8.06 -15.44 -100.72
N GLU A 350 7.40 -16.39 -100.08
CA GLU A 350 7.16 -17.75 -100.63
C GLU A 350 6.14 -17.79 -101.78
N LYS A 351 5.31 -16.76 -101.96
CA LYS A 351 4.37 -16.67 -103.09
C LYS A 351 4.92 -15.92 -104.31
N GLN A 352 6.17 -15.45 -104.25
CA GLN A 352 6.86 -14.74 -105.34
C GLN A 352 8.11 -15.49 -105.86
N SER A 353 8.38 -16.70 -105.35
CA SER A 353 9.27 -17.69 -105.97
C SER A 353 8.43 -18.81 -106.56
#